data_AF-A0A9C7UVA3-F1
#
_entry.id   AF-A0A9C7UVA3-F1
#
_cell.length_a   1.000
_cell.length_b   1.000
_cell.length_c   1.000
_cell.angle_alpha   90.00
_cell.angle_beta   90.00
_cell.angle_gamma   90.00
#
_symmetry.space_group_name_H-M   'P 1'
#
loop_
_entity.id
_entity.type
_entity.pdbx_description
1 polymer ?
#
loop_
_entity_poly.entity_id
_entity_poly.type
_entity_poly.pdbx_seq_one_letter_code
_entity_poly.pdbx_strand_id
1 'polypeptide(L)'
;MAKRRTGTTTFLVLTFVVSFCSFVYEFVYSELLTVMYGETVTQYVITVGLYFFSLGIGAALSDDLNPDSHGGNFFRTEVFLAAVAPAGFLLVIGLNSVRIPPAVPAELLWVVARLPVVAVGFLSGFELPLLTHMVDELGDDGEAAPAWLRRLGGRVHGSVIAVLRLFWDVERKTGTRSGLSVVLAMDYVGGLAGAVLYARVLYPGWGLIPTIFVLALLNAVAALVFIVRFGEWSWTPLDVRAPLVRRVPKVLLVVCLLLTVSYGGVVAKHDAADERLSELYLEQHIENEYQPGAMRAQVVSQETTPYQHVIRYKRTWTGAGPNPYFTGDTERCLRLGSAIQMCDSWADSYHNGLVDVPMSMFERGPETKVLVVGGGDWVAIDHLRKYDVTVDQVDLDAEFMNRTKNDPFFSRWHHDSYEYERLNTTIADGYQYLRKTDERYDLVLLDIPGATNDDLLKLYSKEFYGSVRRHLTSDGVLVTWTYSADSYPEHHKAFVNTVGAAGFTRQLPYWAWEDIDSDGETERIERFYVLAPGDRRPLGVENGTAYVNRYADRYRDRRWQPVPHYRGVRVNTIFHPNYDILIDT
;
A
#
# COMPACT_ATOMS: atom_id res chain seq x y z
N MET A 1 14.45 49.81 6.14
CA MET A 1 14.15 48.92 4.99
C MET A 1 14.49 47.44 5.26
N ALA A 2 15.70 47.07 5.71
CA ALA A 2 16.10 45.66 5.91
C ALA A 2 15.20 44.84 6.87
N LYS A 3 14.70 45.44 7.97
CA LYS A 3 13.84 44.78 8.97
C LYS A 3 12.41 44.47 8.47
N ARG A 4 11.91 45.22 7.46
CA ARG A 4 10.60 44.99 6.80
C ARG A 4 10.69 43.83 5.80
N ARG A 5 11.71 43.86 4.92
CA ARG A 5 11.95 42.82 3.90
C ARG A 5 12.12 41.42 4.49
N THR A 6 12.76 41.34 5.66
CA THR A 6 12.94 40.08 6.40
C THR A 6 11.64 39.56 7.02
N GLY A 7 10.68 40.42 7.36
CA GLY A 7 9.36 39.99 7.87
C GLY A 7 8.51 39.36 6.77
N THR A 8 8.42 40.02 5.62
CA THR A 8 7.67 39.51 4.44
C THR A 8 8.24 38.18 3.94
N THR A 9 9.57 38.03 3.93
CA THR A 9 10.21 36.76 3.51
C THR A 9 9.88 35.63 4.48
N THR A 10 9.96 35.86 5.80
CA THR A 10 9.56 34.85 6.79
C THR A 10 8.10 34.45 6.61
N PHE A 11 7.24 35.40 6.33
CA PHE A 11 5.81 35.14 6.12
C PHE A 11 5.56 34.20 4.94
N LEU A 12 6.17 34.47 3.79
CA LEU A 12 6.04 33.63 2.60
C LEU A 12 6.60 32.22 2.80
N VAL A 13 7.69 32.09 3.56
CA VAL A 13 8.25 30.79 3.93
C VAL A 13 7.30 30.03 4.85
N LEU A 14 6.68 30.70 5.82
CA LEU A 14 5.68 30.07 6.68
C LEU A 14 4.45 29.64 5.88
N THR A 15 3.90 30.50 5.02
CA THR A 15 2.79 30.11 4.12
C THR A 15 3.14 28.87 3.30
N PHE A 16 4.36 28.81 2.74
CA PHE A 16 4.82 27.65 1.99
C PHE A 16 4.87 26.37 2.84
N VAL A 17 5.49 26.44 4.04
CA VAL A 17 5.67 25.27 4.92
C VAL A 17 4.32 24.76 5.43
N VAL A 18 3.43 25.67 5.80
CA VAL A 18 2.12 25.36 6.35
C VAL A 18 1.23 24.70 5.28
N SER A 19 1.17 25.29 4.08
CA SER A 19 0.50 24.70 2.94
C SER A 19 1.07 23.34 2.54
N PHE A 20 2.41 23.23 2.53
CA PHE A 20 3.09 21.95 2.33
C PHE A 20 2.60 20.90 3.33
N CYS A 21 2.54 21.22 4.63
CA CYS A 21 2.06 20.29 5.64
C CYS A 21 0.58 19.90 5.42
N SER A 22 -0.30 20.88 5.17
CA SER A 22 -1.73 20.64 4.93
C SER A 22 -1.97 19.63 3.80
N PHE A 23 -1.36 19.85 2.63
CA PHE A 23 -1.50 18.92 1.50
C PHE A 23 -0.89 17.54 1.78
N VAL A 24 0.25 17.46 2.48
CA VAL A 24 0.86 16.16 2.78
C VAL A 24 0.04 15.39 3.82
N TYR A 25 -0.60 16.06 4.79
CA TYR A 25 -1.52 15.39 5.72
C TYR A 25 -2.66 14.68 4.99
N GLU A 26 -3.26 15.32 3.99
CA GLU A 26 -4.31 14.73 3.17
C GLU A 26 -3.86 13.40 2.52
N PHE A 27 -2.65 13.37 1.94
CA PHE A 27 -2.11 12.16 1.33
C PHE A 27 -1.72 11.10 2.37
N VAL A 28 -1.09 11.49 3.47
CA VAL A 28 -0.70 10.57 4.55
C VAL A 28 -1.91 9.84 5.13
N TYR A 29 -3.01 10.56 5.39
CA TYR A 29 -4.23 9.93 5.88
C TYR A 29 -4.96 9.11 4.81
N SER A 30 -4.94 9.54 3.55
CA SER A 30 -5.53 8.77 2.46
C SER A 30 -4.83 7.42 2.34
N GLU A 31 -3.50 7.43 2.33
CA GLU A 31 -2.69 6.22 2.25
C GLU A 31 -2.81 5.36 3.51
N LEU A 32 -2.80 5.96 4.70
CA LEU A 32 -3.01 5.22 5.96
C LEU A 32 -4.36 4.49 5.95
N LEU A 33 -5.43 5.14 5.51
CA LEU A 33 -6.75 4.52 5.42
C LEU A 33 -6.80 3.44 4.32
N THR A 34 -6.07 3.60 3.21
CA THR A 34 -5.88 2.54 2.20
C THR A 34 -5.16 1.33 2.76
N VAL A 35 -4.07 1.53 3.51
CA VAL A 35 -3.33 0.43 4.15
C VAL A 35 -4.22 -0.30 5.17
N MET A 36 -5.06 0.42 5.91
CA MET A 36 -5.87 -0.16 6.99
C MET A 36 -7.20 -0.78 6.53
N TYR A 37 -7.82 -0.23 5.49
CA TYR A 37 -9.19 -0.59 5.06
C TYR A 37 -9.30 -1.02 3.59
N GLY A 38 -8.19 -1.06 2.85
CA GLY A 38 -8.21 -1.40 1.42
C GLY A 38 -8.88 -0.32 0.54
N GLU A 39 -9.33 -0.72 -0.65
CA GLU A 39 -10.07 0.11 -1.62
C GLU A 39 -9.47 1.51 -1.87
N THR A 40 -8.29 1.57 -2.49
CA THR A 40 -7.54 2.83 -2.71
C THR A 40 -8.41 3.97 -3.25
N VAL A 41 -9.22 3.71 -4.28
CA VAL A 41 -10.10 4.74 -4.88
C VAL A 41 -11.10 5.28 -3.87
N THR A 42 -11.77 4.40 -3.12
CA THR A 42 -12.76 4.80 -2.10
C THR A 42 -12.10 5.64 -1.02
N GLN A 43 -10.92 5.23 -0.50
CA GLN A 43 -10.27 5.93 0.59
C GLN A 43 -9.78 7.31 0.20
N TYR A 44 -9.14 7.43 -0.96
CA TYR A 44 -8.68 8.73 -1.45
C TYR A 44 -9.86 9.68 -1.69
N VAL A 45 -10.91 9.23 -2.39
CA VAL A 45 -12.06 10.10 -2.71
C VAL A 45 -12.77 10.59 -1.44
N ILE A 46 -13.01 9.72 -0.47
CA ILE A 46 -13.69 10.08 0.78
C ILE A 46 -12.80 10.97 1.65
N THR A 47 -11.51 10.65 1.76
CA THR A 47 -10.56 11.41 2.59
C THR A 47 -10.38 12.83 2.05
N VAL A 48 -10.12 12.97 0.75
CA VAL A 48 -10.01 14.26 0.05
C VAL A 48 -11.29 15.08 0.23
N GLY A 49 -12.45 14.44 0.03
CA GLY A 49 -13.76 15.10 0.17
C GLY A 49 -14.03 15.61 1.59
N LEU A 50 -13.77 14.79 2.61
CA LEU A 50 -13.91 15.17 4.02
C LEU A 50 -12.91 16.25 4.42
N TYR A 51 -11.67 16.15 3.92
CA TYR A 51 -10.61 17.11 4.19
C TYR A 51 -10.98 18.49 3.66
N PHE A 52 -11.35 18.62 2.39
CA PHE A 52 -11.75 19.91 1.80
C PHE A 52 -13.03 20.48 2.39
N PHE A 53 -14.02 19.64 2.70
CA PHE A 53 -15.22 20.09 3.39
C PHE A 53 -14.88 20.70 4.75
N SER A 54 -14.03 20.02 5.53
CA SER A 54 -13.61 20.48 6.86
C SER A 54 -12.73 21.73 6.79
N LEU A 55 -11.84 21.79 5.80
CA LEU A 55 -11.02 22.96 5.48
C LEU A 55 -11.89 24.18 5.18
N GLY A 56 -12.95 24.01 4.38
CA GLY A 56 -13.92 25.07 4.10
C GLY A 56 -14.63 25.58 5.36
N ILE A 57 -15.00 24.68 6.27
CA ILE A 57 -15.62 25.06 7.57
C ILE A 57 -14.62 25.85 8.43
N GLY A 58 -13.38 25.37 8.54
CA GLY A 58 -12.33 26.07 9.30
C GLY A 58 -12.04 27.46 8.75
N ALA A 59 -11.98 27.59 7.42
CA ALA A 59 -11.78 28.88 6.75
C ALA A 59 -12.93 29.86 7.00
N ALA A 60 -14.18 29.39 6.93
CA ALA A 60 -15.36 30.21 7.20
C ALA A 60 -15.42 30.70 8.66
N LEU A 61 -15.04 29.86 9.62
CA LEU A 61 -15.02 30.22 11.05
C LEU A 61 -13.80 31.06 11.44
N SER A 62 -12.80 31.19 10.57
CA SER A 62 -11.65 32.06 10.83
C SER A 62 -12.05 33.53 10.91
N ASP A 63 -13.12 33.95 10.23
CA ASP A 63 -13.62 35.32 10.26
C ASP A 63 -14.24 35.70 11.63
N ASP A 64 -14.70 34.71 12.39
CA ASP A 64 -15.27 34.89 13.73
C ASP A 64 -14.18 34.99 14.84
N LEU A 65 -12.92 34.76 14.49
CA LEU A 65 -11.81 34.87 15.43
C LEU A 65 -11.51 36.34 15.76
N ASN A 66 -11.09 36.59 17.00
CA ASN A 66 -10.79 37.96 17.44
C ASN A 66 -9.65 38.59 16.60
N PRO A 67 -9.91 39.72 15.91
CA PRO A 67 -8.93 40.37 15.04
C PRO A 67 -7.63 40.77 15.74
N ASP A 68 -7.70 41.16 17.02
CA ASP A 68 -6.54 41.55 17.83
C ASP A 68 -5.61 40.37 18.19
N SER A 69 -5.95 39.16 17.73
CA SER A 69 -5.29 37.92 18.11
C SER A 69 -4.92 37.02 16.93
N HIS A 70 -4.92 37.52 15.70
CA HIS A 70 -4.59 36.75 14.49
C HIS A 70 -3.30 35.95 14.63
N GLY A 71 -2.19 36.58 15.05
CA GLY A 71 -0.94 35.85 15.25
C GLY A 71 -0.96 34.87 16.41
N GLY A 72 -1.70 35.16 17.48
CA GLY A 72 -1.88 34.23 18.59
C GLY A 72 -2.71 33.00 18.20
N ASN A 73 -3.71 33.18 17.33
CA ASN A 73 -4.53 32.09 16.82
C ASN A 73 -3.78 31.25 15.81
N PHE A 74 -2.98 31.86 14.93
CA PHE A 74 -2.09 31.13 14.04
C PHE A 74 -1.14 30.22 14.84
N PHE A 75 -0.49 30.76 15.88
CA PHE A 75 0.35 29.94 16.77
C PHE A 75 -0.42 28.78 17.42
N ARG A 76 -1.67 28.99 17.85
CA ARG A 76 -2.51 27.92 18.41
C ARG A 76 -2.83 26.85 17.37
N THR A 77 -3.21 27.26 16.16
CA THR A 77 -3.51 26.36 15.05
C THR A 77 -2.32 25.45 14.75
N GLU A 78 -1.11 26.01 14.60
CA GLU A 78 0.10 25.21 14.34
C GLU A 78 0.43 24.22 15.46
N VAL A 79 0.30 24.63 16.72
CA VAL A 79 0.54 23.73 17.87
C VAL A 79 -0.52 22.64 17.95
N PHE A 80 -1.78 22.96 17.65
CA PHE A 80 -2.85 21.96 17.62
C PHE A 80 -2.67 20.98 16.45
N LEU A 81 -2.29 21.43 15.26
CA LEU A 81 -1.97 20.54 14.15
C LEU A 81 -0.80 19.61 14.48
N ALA A 82 0.28 20.17 15.06
CA ALA A 82 1.42 19.38 15.50
C ALA A 82 1.04 18.28 16.50
N ALA A 83 0.00 18.48 17.32
CA ALA A 83 -0.47 17.47 18.28
C ALA A 83 -1.52 16.51 17.68
N VAL A 84 -2.54 17.05 17.00
CA VAL A 84 -3.71 16.31 16.53
C VAL A 84 -3.36 15.38 15.38
N ALA A 85 -2.47 15.78 14.46
CA ALA A 85 -2.16 14.96 13.30
C ALA A 85 -1.43 13.65 13.68
N PRO A 86 -0.33 13.65 14.48
CA PRO A 86 0.26 12.39 14.95
C PRO A 86 -0.67 11.59 15.87
N ALA A 87 -1.43 12.25 16.76
CA ALA A 87 -2.37 11.56 17.64
C ALA A 87 -3.48 10.84 16.87
N GLY A 88 -4.02 11.49 15.83
CA GLY A 88 -5.01 10.92 14.94
C GLY A 88 -4.46 9.79 14.08
N PHE A 89 -3.21 9.90 13.63
CA PHE A 89 -2.53 8.81 12.92
C PHE A 89 -2.37 7.57 13.82
N LEU A 90 -1.91 7.76 15.06
CA LEU A 90 -1.78 6.69 16.06
C LEU A 90 -3.14 6.11 16.47
N LEU A 91 -4.21 6.92 16.49
CA LEU A 91 -5.58 6.44 16.73
C LEU A 91 -5.99 5.44 15.64
N VAL A 92 -5.76 5.77 14.37
CA VAL A 92 -6.12 4.88 13.25
C VAL A 92 -5.33 3.58 13.32
N ILE A 93 -4.03 3.62 13.62
CA ILE A 93 -3.24 2.40 13.88
C ILE A 93 -3.84 1.61 15.04
N GLY A 94 -4.10 2.25 16.18
CA GLY A 94 -4.62 1.59 17.38
C GLY A 94 -5.99 0.92 17.17
N LEU A 95 -6.88 1.54 16.38
CA LEU A 95 -8.18 0.97 16.02
C LEU A 95 -8.04 -0.32 15.19
N ASN A 96 -6.96 -0.46 14.43
CA ASN A 96 -6.70 -1.62 13.57
C ASN A 96 -5.71 -2.62 14.19
N SER A 97 -5.03 -2.25 15.28
CA SER A 97 -4.22 -3.19 16.06
C SER A 97 -5.05 -3.95 17.08
N VAL A 98 -5.98 -3.30 17.79
CA VAL A 98 -6.70 -3.95 18.89
C VAL A 98 -7.92 -4.70 18.36
N ARG A 99 -8.13 -5.93 18.84
CA ARG A 99 -9.34 -6.69 18.52
C ARG A 99 -10.56 -6.02 19.14
N ILE A 100 -11.39 -5.40 18.29
CA ILE A 100 -12.59 -4.70 18.74
C ILE A 100 -13.73 -5.70 18.96
N PRO A 101 -14.49 -5.60 20.08
CA PRO A 101 -15.60 -6.50 20.34
C PRO A 101 -16.63 -6.48 19.21
N PRO A 102 -17.23 -7.62 18.83
CA PRO A 102 -18.26 -7.69 17.78
C PRO A 102 -19.51 -6.84 18.07
N ALA A 103 -19.70 -6.41 19.32
CA ALA A 103 -20.78 -5.52 19.73
C ALA A 103 -20.60 -4.08 19.20
N VAL A 104 -19.40 -3.70 18.78
CA VAL A 104 -19.14 -2.38 18.18
C VAL A 104 -19.50 -2.44 16.70
N PRO A 105 -20.41 -1.58 16.21
CA PRO A 105 -20.75 -1.54 14.80
C PRO A 105 -19.54 -1.19 13.94
N ALA A 106 -19.31 -1.92 12.83
CA ALA A 106 -18.25 -1.63 11.87
C ALA A 106 -18.34 -0.18 11.35
N GLU A 107 -19.56 0.30 11.16
CA GLU A 107 -19.82 1.66 10.65
C GLU A 107 -19.36 2.74 11.62
N LEU A 108 -19.42 2.45 12.93
CA LEU A 108 -18.90 3.36 13.93
C LEU A 108 -17.38 3.44 13.85
N LEU A 109 -16.69 2.30 13.69
CA LEU A 109 -15.23 2.27 13.53
C LEU A 109 -14.80 3.01 12.27
N TRP A 110 -15.52 2.78 11.17
CA TRP A 110 -15.31 3.45 9.91
C TRP A 110 -15.42 4.97 10.06
N VAL A 111 -16.42 5.47 10.79
CA VAL A 111 -16.57 6.91 11.06
C VAL A 111 -15.46 7.42 11.98
N VAL A 112 -15.16 6.73 13.08
CA VAL A 112 -14.15 7.16 14.06
C VAL A 112 -12.76 7.25 13.42
N ALA A 113 -12.41 6.31 12.55
CA ALA A 113 -11.13 6.31 11.84
C ALA A 113 -10.92 7.55 10.93
N ARG A 114 -12.00 8.24 10.53
CA ARG A 114 -11.96 9.43 9.67
C ARG A 114 -12.08 10.75 10.44
N LEU A 115 -12.36 10.71 11.74
CA LEU A 115 -12.37 11.91 12.59
C LEU A 115 -11.03 12.67 12.59
N PRO A 116 -9.85 12.01 12.57
CA PRO A 116 -8.58 12.69 12.41
C PRO A 116 -8.51 13.58 11.16
N VAL A 117 -8.99 13.08 10.02
CA VAL A 117 -9.01 13.82 8.75
C VAL A 117 -9.84 15.09 8.87
N VAL A 118 -11.02 14.96 9.49
CA VAL A 118 -11.92 16.10 9.74
C VAL A 118 -11.25 17.12 10.67
N ALA A 119 -10.63 16.67 11.76
CA ALA A 119 -9.97 17.54 12.73
C ALA A 119 -8.77 18.29 12.12
N VAL A 120 -7.92 17.59 11.36
CA VAL A 120 -6.76 18.19 10.69
C VAL A 120 -7.20 19.13 9.57
N GLY A 121 -8.17 18.73 8.75
CA GLY A 121 -8.73 19.60 7.71
C GLY A 121 -9.36 20.86 8.29
N PHE A 122 -10.15 20.74 9.35
CA PHE A 122 -10.73 21.86 10.08
C PHE A 122 -9.67 22.83 10.61
N LEU A 123 -8.62 22.33 11.25
CA LEU A 123 -7.54 23.17 11.76
C LEU A 123 -6.75 23.84 10.62
N SER A 124 -6.46 23.11 9.55
CA SER A 124 -5.76 23.64 8.37
C SER A 124 -6.56 24.76 7.69
N GLY A 125 -7.90 24.71 7.76
CA GLY A 125 -8.78 25.77 7.26
C GLY A 125 -8.53 27.15 7.86
N PHE A 126 -8.00 27.25 9.08
CA PHE A 126 -7.68 28.54 9.71
C PHE A 126 -6.39 29.18 9.17
N GLU A 127 -5.49 28.40 8.59
CA GLU A 127 -4.12 28.85 8.26
C GLU A 127 -4.13 29.98 7.22
N LEU A 128 -4.79 29.75 6.08
CA LEU A 128 -4.78 30.67 4.96
C LEU A 128 -5.46 32.02 5.31
N PRO A 129 -6.69 32.07 5.88
CA PRO A 129 -7.31 33.35 6.23
C PRO A 129 -6.49 34.14 7.27
N LEU A 130 -6.00 33.49 8.34
CA LEU A 130 -5.14 34.14 9.34
C LEU A 130 -3.87 34.71 8.69
N LEU A 131 -3.27 33.95 7.78
CA LEU A 131 -2.08 34.40 7.07
C LEU A 131 -2.39 35.61 6.16
N THR A 132 -3.53 35.61 5.46
CA THR A 132 -3.92 36.73 4.59
C THR A 132 -4.15 38.03 5.36
N HIS A 133 -4.87 37.98 6.48
CA HIS A 133 -5.11 39.16 7.33
C HIS A 133 -3.81 39.77 7.84
N MET A 134 -2.87 38.93 8.24
CA MET A 134 -1.56 39.37 8.73
C MET A 134 -0.68 40.01 7.63
N VAL A 135 -0.76 39.55 6.37
CA VAL A 135 -0.04 40.21 5.26
C VAL A 135 -0.60 41.58 4.98
N ASP A 136 -1.92 41.73 5.04
CA ASP A 136 -2.59 43.01 4.81
C ASP A 136 -2.23 44.04 5.92
N GLU A 137 -2.07 43.60 7.17
CA GLU A 137 -1.58 44.42 8.30
C GLU A 137 -0.12 44.88 8.14
N LEU A 138 0.72 44.12 7.44
CA LEU A 138 2.13 44.46 7.22
C LEU A 138 2.33 45.61 6.23
N GLY A 139 1.27 46.04 5.51
CA GLY A 139 1.24 47.25 4.70
C GLY A 139 2.29 47.30 3.59
N ASP A 140 2.64 46.15 3.00
CA ASP A 140 3.74 46.07 2.05
C ASP A 140 3.24 46.27 0.61
N ASP A 141 3.41 47.49 0.11
CA ASP A 141 3.21 47.85 -1.29
C ASP A 141 4.22 47.09 -2.19
N GLY A 142 3.82 45.90 -2.66
CA GLY A 142 4.27 45.35 -3.95
C GLY A 142 5.71 44.80 -4.09
N GLU A 143 6.53 44.78 -3.04
CA GLU A 143 7.91 44.23 -3.09
C GLU A 143 8.07 42.79 -2.53
N ALA A 144 6.97 42.04 -2.35
CA ALA A 144 6.98 40.77 -1.61
C ALA A 144 7.68 39.58 -2.32
N ALA A 145 7.68 39.50 -3.65
CA ALA A 145 8.17 38.31 -4.35
C ALA A 145 9.70 38.34 -4.62
N PRO A 146 10.45 37.25 -4.33
CA PRO A 146 11.89 37.19 -4.60
C PRO A 146 12.20 37.43 -6.08
N ALA A 147 13.35 38.06 -6.38
CA ALA A 147 13.65 38.62 -7.70
C ALA A 147 13.62 37.59 -8.85
N TRP A 148 13.95 36.32 -8.56
CA TRP A 148 13.89 35.22 -9.52
C TRP A 148 12.44 34.86 -9.89
N LEU A 149 11.53 34.84 -8.91
CA LEU A 149 10.11 34.54 -9.07
C LEU A 149 9.40 35.62 -9.91
N ARG A 150 9.82 36.90 -9.76
CA ARG A 150 9.32 38.01 -10.59
C ARG A 150 9.78 37.91 -12.04
N ARG A 151 11.03 37.52 -12.30
CA ARG A 151 11.57 37.39 -13.66
C ARG A 151 10.98 36.21 -14.42
N LEU A 152 10.89 35.05 -13.78
CA LEU A 152 10.30 33.85 -14.36
C LEU A 152 8.78 34.03 -14.52
N GLY A 153 8.12 34.50 -13.46
CA GLY A 153 6.70 34.81 -13.44
C GLY A 153 6.32 35.87 -14.47
N GLY A 154 7.12 36.91 -14.69
CA GLY A 154 6.81 37.97 -15.66
C GLY A 154 6.73 37.48 -17.11
N ARG A 155 7.60 36.54 -17.52
CA ARG A 155 7.58 35.95 -18.87
C ARG A 155 6.38 35.02 -19.06
N VAL A 156 6.18 34.10 -18.11
CA VAL A 156 5.05 33.16 -18.15
C VAL A 156 3.72 33.90 -18.07
N HIS A 157 3.60 34.87 -17.15
CA HIS A 157 2.41 35.71 -17.00
C HIS A 157 2.11 36.52 -18.26
N GLY A 158 3.13 37.01 -18.97
CA GLY A 158 2.95 37.68 -20.26
C GLY A 158 2.32 36.76 -21.31
N SER A 159 2.83 35.54 -21.43
CA SER A 159 2.31 34.52 -22.35
C SER A 159 0.89 34.07 -21.96
N VAL A 160 0.65 33.83 -20.67
CA VAL A 160 -0.68 33.41 -20.16
C VAL A 160 -1.72 34.50 -20.35
N ILE A 161 -1.40 35.77 -20.05
CA ILE A 161 -2.32 36.88 -20.33
C ILE A 161 -2.59 37.03 -21.82
N ALA A 162 -1.59 36.83 -22.69
CA ALA A 162 -1.79 36.89 -24.13
C ALA A 162 -2.80 35.83 -24.61
N VAL A 163 -2.75 34.62 -24.04
CA VAL A 163 -3.73 33.56 -24.32
C VAL A 163 -5.09 33.87 -23.69
N LEU A 164 -5.13 34.31 -22.43
CA LEU A 164 -6.38 34.63 -21.74
C LEU A 164 -7.14 35.78 -22.42
N ARG A 165 -6.44 36.76 -22.99
CA ARG A 165 -7.03 37.85 -23.78
C ARG A 165 -7.76 37.39 -25.04
N LEU A 166 -7.50 36.18 -25.52
CA LEU A 166 -8.25 35.60 -26.63
C LEU A 166 -9.67 35.20 -26.21
N PHE A 167 -9.90 34.95 -24.91
CA PHE A 167 -11.16 34.41 -24.39
C PHE A 167 -11.86 35.34 -23.39
N TRP A 168 -11.12 36.21 -22.70
CA TRP A 168 -11.63 37.12 -21.67
C TRP A 168 -11.09 38.54 -21.86
N ASP A 169 -11.87 39.52 -21.39
CA ASP A 169 -11.41 40.91 -21.29
C ASP A 169 -10.48 41.05 -20.07
N VAL A 170 -9.17 41.15 -20.33
CA VAL A 170 -8.13 41.16 -19.29
C VAL A 170 -7.46 42.53 -19.25
N GLU A 171 -7.88 43.34 -18.29
CA GLU A 171 -7.25 44.62 -17.98
C GLU A 171 -6.03 44.42 -17.06
N ARG A 172 -4.88 44.95 -17.48
CA ARG A 172 -3.61 44.76 -16.76
C ARG A 172 -3.57 45.74 -15.58
N LYS A 173 -3.90 45.29 -14.37
CA LYS A 173 -3.65 46.10 -13.16
C LYS A 173 -2.13 46.29 -12.99
N THR A 174 -1.61 47.46 -13.36
CA THR A 174 -0.23 47.90 -13.11
C THR A 174 -0.06 48.46 -11.69
N GLY A 175 -0.50 47.70 -10.70
CA GLY A 175 -0.47 48.03 -9.27
C GLY A 175 -0.17 46.80 -8.41
N THR A 176 0.10 47.06 -7.12
CA THR A 176 0.43 46.08 -6.07
C THR A 176 -0.44 44.82 -6.16
N ARG A 177 0.18 43.64 -6.27
CA ARG A 177 -0.55 42.37 -6.07
C ARG A 177 -1.11 42.39 -4.65
N SER A 178 -2.39 42.07 -4.47
CA SER A 178 -2.97 42.00 -3.13
C SER A 178 -2.19 40.98 -2.29
N GLY A 179 -2.06 41.23 -0.98
CA GLY A 179 -1.43 40.29 -0.03
C GLY A 179 -2.02 38.89 -0.19
N LEU A 180 -3.35 38.83 -0.31
CA LEU A 180 -4.13 37.65 -0.68
C LEU A 180 -3.57 36.89 -1.90
N SER A 181 -3.30 37.58 -3.02
CA SER A 181 -2.82 36.93 -4.25
C SER A 181 -1.44 36.28 -4.08
N VAL A 182 -0.60 36.86 -3.22
CA VAL A 182 0.76 36.35 -2.98
C VAL A 182 0.71 35.15 -2.02
N VAL A 183 -0.11 35.23 -0.97
CA VAL A 183 -0.34 34.12 -0.03
C VAL A 183 -0.93 32.92 -0.77
N LEU A 184 -1.97 33.12 -1.58
CA LEU A 184 -2.58 32.08 -2.40
C LEU A 184 -1.58 31.42 -3.37
N ALA A 185 -0.70 32.23 -3.98
CA ALA A 185 0.32 31.70 -4.87
C ALA A 185 1.36 30.85 -4.13
N MET A 186 1.77 31.26 -2.94
CA MET A 186 2.69 30.47 -2.10
C MET A 186 2.03 29.20 -1.57
N ASP A 187 0.74 29.26 -1.28
CA ASP A 187 -0.07 28.09 -0.92
C ASP A 187 -0.05 27.04 -2.04
N TYR A 188 -0.44 27.39 -3.27
CA TYR A 188 -0.38 26.44 -4.38
C TYR A 188 1.03 25.89 -4.68
N VAL A 189 2.08 26.69 -4.46
CA VAL A 189 3.47 26.24 -4.60
C VAL A 189 3.84 25.26 -3.48
N GLY A 190 3.41 25.53 -2.25
CA GLY A 190 3.56 24.64 -1.10
C GLY A 190 2.87 23.31 -1.32
N GLY A 191 1.60 23.32 -1.74
CA GLY A 191 0.83 22.12 -2.04
C GLY A 191 1.43 21.26 -3.15
N LEU A 192 1.87 21.86 -4.26
CA LEU A 192 2.56 21.13 -5.33
C LEU A 192 3.87 20.51 -4.85
N ALA A 193 4.67 21.26 -4.08
CA ALA A 193 5.90 20.73 -3.49
C ALA A 193 5.59 19.58 -2.52
N GLY A 194 4.51 19.70 -1.74
CA GLY A 194 3.98 18.68 -0.85
C GLY A 194 3.67 17.39 -1.59
N ALA A 195 2.84 17.45 -2.62
CA ALA A 195 2.48 16.29 -3.43
C ALA A 195 3.70 15.58 -4.05
N VAL A 196 4.63 16.35 -4.64
CA VAL A 196 5.82 15.78 -5.28
C VAL A 196 6.79 15.18 -4.27
N LEU A 197 7.09 15.89 -3.18
CA LEU A 197 8.01 15.41 -2.15
C LEU A 197 7.43 14.22 -1.39
N TYR A 198 6.13 14.22 -1.13
CA TYR A 198 5.45 13.06 -0.54
C TYR A 198 5.62 11.82 -1.41
N ALA A 199 5.19 11.90 -2.68
CA ALA A 199 5.17 10.76 -3.59
C ALA A 199 6.56 10.25 -4.01
N ARG A 200 7.62 11.07 -3.90
CA ARG A 200 8.97 10.71 -4.38
C ARG A 200 10.03 10.57 -3.32
N VAL A 201 9.81 11.14 -2.13
CA VAL A 201 10.84 11.21 -1.08
C VAL A 201 10.30 10.71 0.24
N LEU A 202 9.23 11.34 0.76
CA LEU A 202 8.76 11.04 2.12
C LEU A 202 8.18 9.63 2.20
N TYR A 203 7.20 9.30 1.36
CA TYR A 203 6.57 7.98 1.44
C TYR A 203 7.51 6.84 1.01
N PRO A 204 8.15 6.86 -0.18
CA PRO A 204 9.01 5.75 -0.61
C PRO A 204 10.32 5.62 0.19
N GLY A 205 10.84 6.75 0.71
CA GLY A 205 12.13 6.75 1.39
C GLY A 205 12.01 6.56 2.90
N TRP A 206 11.02 7.19 3.53
CA TRP A 206 10.90 7.28 4.99
C TRP A 206 9.64 6.58 5.53
N GLY A 207 8.70 6.14 4.69
CA GLY A 207 7.47 5.48 5.12
C GLY A 207 6.42 6.43 5.71
N LEU A 208 5.23 5.88 6.03
CA LEU A 208 4.10 6.68 6.55
C LEU A 208 4.34 7.19 7.97
N ILE A 209 4.87 6.34 8.84
CA ILE A 209 5.01 6.62 10.27
C ILE A 209 5.99 7.79 10.48
N PRO A 210 7.23 7.77 9.97
CA PRO A 210 8.11 8.94 10.08
C PRO A 210 7.55 10.19 9.41
N THR A 211 6.86 10.04 8.27
CA THR A 211 6.31 11.18 7.52
C THR A 211 5.36 12.01 8.39
N ILE A 212 4.42 11.40 9.12
CA ILE A 212 3.49 12.18 9.97
C ILE A 212 4.23 12.97 11.06
N PHE A 213 5.30 12.41 11.62
CA PHE A 213 6.11 13.09 12.64
C PHE A 213 7.00 14.20 12.06
N VAL A 214 7.46 14.05 10.82
CA VAL A 214 8.16 15.13 10.09
C VAL A 214 7.25 16.32 9.88
N LEU A 215 6.01 16.09 9.43
CA LEU A 215 5.04 17.18 9.23
C LEU A 215 4.70 17.88 10.54
N ALA A 216 4.44 17.11 11.60
CA ALA A 216 4.16 17.66 12.92
C ALA A 216 5.33 18.46 13.49
N LEU A 217 6.57 18.01 13.24
CA LEU A 217 7.78 18.76 13.56
C LEU A 217 7.85 20.08 12.77
N LEU A 218 7.52 20.06 11.47
CA LEU A 218 7.49 21.27 10.63
C LEU A 218 6.46 22.28 11.13
N ASN A 219 5.25 21.87 11.50
CA ASN A 219 4.24 22.75 12.11
C ASN A 219 4.72 23.32 13.46
N ALA A 220 5.31 22.49 14.33
CA ALA A 220 5.85 22.96 15.61
C ALA A 220 7.01 23.97 15.42
N VAL A 221 7.91 23.71 14.47
CA VAL A 221 8.98 24.64 14.10
C VAL A 221 8.41 25.93 13.49
N ALA A 222 7.38 25.84 12.63
CA ALA A 222 6.70 27.01 12.08
C ALA A 222 6.11 27.89 13.19
N ALA A 223 5.45 27.29 14.18
CA ALA A 223 4.93 27.98 15.37
C ALA A 223 6.05 28.69 16.16
N LEU A 224 7.19 28.02 16.40
CA LEU A 224 8.33 28.58 17.12
C LEU A 224 9.01 29.72 16.33
N VAL A 225 9.22 29.54 15.03
CA VAL A 225 9.78 30.58 14.16
C VAL A 225 8.87 31.81 14.15
N PHE A 226 7.56 31.58 14.07
CA PHE A 226 6.56 32.64 14.10
C PHE A 226 6.61 33.43 15.41
N ILE A 227 6.59 32.76 16.57
CA ILE A 227 6.60 33.46 17.86
C ILE A 227 7.93 34.18 18.13
N VAL A 228 9.06 33.61 17.71
CA VAL A 228 10.38 34.26 17.83
C VAL A 228 10.46 35.51 16.95
N ARG A 229 9.87 35.48 15.75
CA ARG A 229 10.01 36.57 14.78
C ARG A 229 8.98 37.70 14.96
N PHE A 230 7.79 37.38 15.47
CA PHE A 230 6.63 38.29 15.54
C PHE A 230 6.05 38.47 16.95
N GLY A 231 6.59 37.78 17.97
CA GLY A 231 6.21 37.94 19.38
C GLY A 231 6.77 39.18 20.07
N GLU A 232 6.28 39.50 21.27
CA GLU A 232 6.66 40.71 22.04
C GLU A 232 8.11 40.72 22.59
N TRP A 233 9.00 39.81 22.17
CA TRP A 233 10.33 39.63 22.76
C TRP A 233 11.38 40.57 22.13
N SER A 234 11.33 41.87 22.43
CA SER A 234 12.36 42.81 21.96
C SER A 234 13.61 42.77 22.84
N TRP A 235 14.78 42.48 22.28
CA TRP A 235 16.10 42.66 22.93
C TRP A 235 16.60 44.12 22.88
N THR A 236 15.84 45.05 22.29
CA THR A 236 16.21 46.47 22.13
C THR A 236 15.07 47.39 22.55
N PRO A 237 15.26 48.35 23.47
CA PRO A 237 14.19 49.15 24.08
C PRO A 237 13.67 50.31 23.19
N LEU A 238 13.70 50.16 21.86
CA LEU A 238 13.39 51.24 20.90
C LEU A 238 12.35 50.85 19.82
N ASP A 239 11.69 49.68 19.91
CA ASP A 239 10.69 49.27 18.91
C ASP A 239 9.28 49.75 19.31
N VAL A 240 8.74 50.75 18.59
CA VAL A 240 7.43 51.41 18.84
C VAL A 240 6.31 50.75 18.03
N ARG A 241 6.39 49.44 17.73
CA ARG A 241 5.30 48.71 17.05
C ARG A 241 4.56 47.81 18.03
N ALA A 242 3.22 47.82 17.94
CA ALA A 242 2.39 46.84 18.60
C ALA A 242 2.77 45.44 18.05
N PRO A 243 3.07 44.46 18.92
CA PRO A 243 3.39 43.10 18.48
C PRO A 243 2.17 42.43 17.85
N LEU A 244 2.35 41.68 16.76
CA LEU A 244 1.28 40.91 16.10
C LEU A 244 0.76 39.75 16.97
N VAL A 245 1.50 39.39 18.03
CA VAL A 245 1.14 38.32 18.96
C VAL A 245 0.98 38.90 20.36
N ARG A 246 -0.26 39.05 20.81
CA ARG A 246 -0.59 39.48 22.18
C ARG A 246 -0.78 38.24 23.06
N ARG A 247 0.05 38.10 24.12
CA ARG A 247 0.04 37.06 25.17
C ARG A 247 -0.42 35.64 24.74
N VAL A 248 0.52 34.84 24.25
CA VAL A 248 0.36 33.37 24.15
C VAL A 248 0.45 32.74 25.55
N PRO A 249 -0.37 31.72 25.90
CA PRO A 249 -0.24 31.03 27.18
C PRO A 249 1.14 30.37 27.28
N LYS A 250 1.89 30.64 28.37
CA LYS A 250 3.21 30.01 28.60
C LYS A 250 3.16 28.49 28.55
N VAL A 251 2.03 27.91 28.96
CA VAL A 251 1.75 26.47 28.88
C VAL A 251 1.84 25.98 27.43
N LEU A 252 1.24 26.70 26.48
CA LEU A 252 1.22 26.29 25.07
C LEU A 252 2.61 26.40 24.42
N LEU A 253 3.41 27.38 24.84
CA LEU A 253 4.81 27.47 24.41
C LEU A 253 5.65 26.29 24.93
N VAL A 254 5.46 25.91 26.20
CA VAL A 254 6.13 24.73 26.78
C VAL A 254 5.70 23.46 26.05
N VAL A 255 4.40 23.30 25.77
CA VAL A 255 3.88 22.18 24.97
C VAL A 255 4.53 22.16 23.58
N CYS A 256 4.57 23.28 22.88
CA CYS A 256 5.21 23.38 21.56
C CYS A 256 6.69 22.99 21.59
N LEU A 257 7.45 23.44 22.60
CA LEU A 257 8.85 23.05 22.76
C LEU A 257 9.01 21.55 23.05
N LEU A 258 8.16 20.98 23.91
CA LEU A 258 8.18 19.55 24.21
C LEU A 258 7.86 18.72 22.96
N LEU A 259 6.83 19.10 22.19
CA LEU A 259 6.47 18.46 20.92
C LEU A 259 7.63 18.52 19.91
N THR A 260 8.26 19.69 19.79
CA THR A 260 9.40 19.88 18.88
C THR A 260 10.57 18.95 19.26
N VAL A 261 10.90 18.86 20.55
CA VAL A 261 11.98 17.99 21.03
C VAL A 261 11.62 16.50 20.86
N SER A 262 10.39 16.09 21.20
CA SER A 262 9.97 14.70 21.05
C SER A 262 9.96 14.27 19.58
N TYR A 263 9.37 15.08 18.70
CA TYR A 263 9.31 14.76 17.27
C TYR A 263 10.68 14.85 16.62
N GLY A 264 11.54 15.79 17.02
CA GLY A 264 12.94 15.81 16.61
C GLY A 264 13.67 14.51 16.98
N GLY A 265 13.40 13.94 18.15
CA GLY A 265 13.92 12.64 18.57
C GLY A 265 13.40 11.45 17.74
N VAL A 266 12.09 11.44 17.44
CA VAL A 266 11.46 10.42 16.58
C VAL A 266 12.01 10.48 15.16
N VAL A 267 12.07 11.69 14.57
CA VAL A 267 12.60 11.91 13.22
C VAL A 267 14.08 11.54 13.13
N ALA A 268 14.88 11.86 14.16
CA ALA A 268 16.30 11.46 14.20
C ALA A 268 16.51 9.94 14.29
N LYS A 269 15.50 9.20 14.79
CA LYS A 269 15.50 7.74 14.90
C LYS A 269 14.37 7.12 14.08
N HIS A 270 14.12 7.67 12.89
CA HIS A 270 12.98 7.27 12.06
C HIS A 270 12.92 5.76 11.78
N ASP A 271 14.04 5.14 11.42
CA ASP A 271 14.14 3.69 11.17
C ASP A 271 13.64 2.87 12.37
N ALA A 272 14.09 3.20 13.59
CA ALA A 272 13.70 2.46 14.79
C ALA A 272 12.24 2.70 15.20
N ALA A 273 11.70 3.90 14.92
CA ALA A 273 10.31 4.22 15.20
C ALA A 273 9.36 3.52 14.23
N ASP A 274 9.71 3.51 12.94
CA ASP A 274 8.98 2.79 11.90
C ASP A 274 9.01 1.29 12.15
N GLU A 275 10.20 0.71 12.33
CA GLU A 275 10.39 -0.72 12.55
C GLU A 275 9.58 -1.21 13.75
N ARG A 276 9.68 -0.52 14.90
CA ARG A 276 9.04 -0.97 16.14
C ARG A 276 7.52 -0.87 16.11
N LEU A 277 6.98 0.20 15.51
CA LEU A 277 5.53 0.37 15.42
C LEU A 277 4.92 -0.57 14.38
N SER A 278 5.61 -0.77 13.25
CA SER A 278 5.21 -1.71 12.22
C SER A 278 5.28 -3.16 12.72
N GLU A 279 6.33 -3.56 13.45
CA GLU A 279 6.42 -4.88 14.08
C GLU A 279 5.20 -5.16 14.99
N LEU A 280 4.91 -4.25 15.91
CA LEU A 280 3.79 -4.40 16.85
C LEU A 280 2.44 -4.51 16.11
N TYR A 281 2.25 -3.68 15.09
CA TYR A 281 1.04 -3.73 14.27
C TYR A 281 0.94 -5.07 13.53
N LEU A 282 2.02 -5.51 12.87
CA LEU A 282 2.05 -6.73 12.07
C LEU A 282 1.89 -7.99 12.93
N GLU A 283 2.60 -8.10 14.05
CA GLU A 283 2.45 -9.22 14.98
C GLU A 283 1.00 -9.36 15.45
N GLN A 284 0.42 -8.25 15.89
CA GLN A 284 -0.95 -8.24 16.37
C GLN A 284 -1.97 -8.52 15.26
N HIS A 285 -1.76 -8.00 14.05
CA HIS A 285 -2.60 -8.26 12.89
C HIS A 285 -2.59 -9.75 12.53
N ILE A 286 -1.40 -10.36 12.46
CA ILE A 286 -1.24 -11.80 12.19
C ILE A 286 -1.87 -12.65 13.31
N GLU A 287 -1.72 -12.26 14.58
CA GLU A 287 -2.38 -12.96 15.70
C GLU A 287 -3.91 -12.88 15.67
N ASN A 288 -4.46 -11.76 15.19
CA ASN A 288 -5.90 -11.53 15.12
C ASN A 288 -6.61 -12.41 14.08
N GLU A 289 -5.88 -12.94 13.09
CA GLU A 289 -6.38 -13.94 12.11
C GLU A 289 -6.78 -15.27 12.80
N TYR A 290 -6.26 -15.51 14.00
CA TYR A 290 -6.51 -16.73 14.77
C TYR A 290 -7.41 -16.47 15.99
N GLN A 291 -7.86 -17.56 16.63
CA GLN A 291 -8.57 -17.44 17.90
C GLN A 291 -7.66 -16.80 18.96
N PRO A 292 -8.20 -15.97 19.87
CA PRO A 292 -7.40 -15.26 20.86
C PRO A 292 -6.47 -16.20 21.63
N GLY A 293 -5.18 -15.90 21.57
CA GLY A 293 -4.15 -16.64 22.27
C GLY A 293 -3.77 -17.98 21.64
N ALA A 294 -4.39 -18.44 20.54
CA ALA A 294 -4.09 -19.73 19.90
C ALA A 294 -2.70 -19.78 19.25
N MET A 295 -2.19 -18.63 18.81
CA MET A 295 -0.92 -18.47 18.11
C MET A 295 -0.28 -17.15 18.55
N ARG A 296 1.05 -17.15 18.68
CA ARG A 296 1.87 -15.95 18.90
C ARG A 296 2.75 -15.69 17.68
N ALA A 297 2.72 -14.48 17.16
CA ALA A 297 3.57 -14.06 16.06
C ALA A 297 4.81 -13.32 16.59
N GLN A 298 5.94 -13.49 15.92
CA GLN A 298 7.14 -12.70 16.13
C GLN A 298 7.70 -12.30 14.77
N VAL A 299 7.68 -11.02 14.43
CA VAL A 299 8.28 -10.53 13.19
C VAL A 299 9.81 -10.64 13.31
N VAL A 300 10.43 -11.23 12.30
CA VAL A 300 11.88 -11.47 12.20
C VAL A 300 12.53 -10.43 11.31
N SER A 301 11.87 -10.07 10.20
CA SER A 301 12.28 -8.97 9.35
C SER A 301 11.10 -8.47 8.53
N GLN A 302 11.17 -7.21 8.12
CA GLN A 302 10.23 -6.59 7.20
C GLN A 302 11.00 -5.78 6.17
N GLU A 303 10.59 -5.90 4.91
CA GLU A 303 11.18 -5.18 3.80
C GLU A 303 10.08 -4.78 2.82
N THR A 304 10.33 -3.75 2.02
CA THR A 304 9.38 -3.30 1.00
C THR A 304 10.07 -3.25 -0.34
N THR A 305 9.47 -3.85 -1.35
CA THR A 305 9.86 -3.71 -2.77
C THR A 305 8.90 -2.73 -3.45
N PRO A 306 9.13 -2.34 -4.71
CA PRO A 306 8.20 -1.50 -5.45
C PRO A 306 6.78 -2.09 -5.62
N TYR A 307 6.60 -3.40 -5.34
CA TYR A 307 5.36 -4.12 -5.59
C TYR A 307 4.69 -4.65 -4.31
N GLN A 308 5.44 -4.90 -3.25
CA GLN A 308 4.92 -5.60 -2.08
C GLN A 308 5.75 -5.40 -0.81
N HIS A 309 5.09 -5.60 0.33
CA HIS A 309 5.75 -5.77 1.63
C HIS A 309 6.11 -7.22 1.85
N VAL A 310 7.37 -7.50 2.13
CA VAL A 310 7.93 -8.82 2.41
C VAL A 310 8.13 -8.94 3.91
N ILE A 311 7.31 -9.76 4.56
CA ILE A 311 7.34 -9.93 6.02
C ILE A 311 7.73 -11.36 6.33
N ARG A 312 8.82 -11.53 7.08
CA ARG A 312 9.22 -12.81 7.65
C ARG A 312 8.90 -12.81 9.13
N TYR A 313 8.25 -13.86 9.59
CA TYR A 313 7.85 -13.98 10.98
C TYR A 313 7.94 -15.44 11.43
N LYS A 314 8.01 -15.63 12.74
CA LYS A 314 7.80 -16.91 13.38
C LYS A 314 6.39 -16.95 13.94
N ARG A 315 5.70 -18.07 13.78
CA ARG A 315 4.46 -18.32 14.52
C ARG A 315 4.67 -19.48 15.47
N THR A 316 4.25 -19.29 16.71
CA THR A 316 4.28 -20.31 17.76
C THR A 316 2.86 -20.65 18.17
N TRP A 317 2.46 -21.91 18.01
CA TRP A 317 1.14 -22.38 18.44
C TRP A 317 1.15 -22.62 19.93
N THR A 318 0.16 -22.08 20.65
CA THR A 318 0.16 -22.10 22.13
C THR A 318 -0.65 -23.26 22.71
N GLY A 319 -1.47 -23.93 21.89
CA GLY A 319 -2.44 -24.93 22.32
C GLY A 319 -3.75 -24.35 22.88
N ALA A 320 -3.92 -23.03 22.93
CA ALA A 320 -5.13 -22.38 23.44
C ALA A 320 -6.30 -22.31 22.43
N GLY A 321 -6.24 -23.05 21.32
CA GLY A 321 -7.22 -23.02 20.24
C GLY A 321 -7.60 -24.41 19.72
N PRO A 322 -8.50 -24.51 18.72
CA PRO A 322 -9.00 -25.77 18.17
C PRO A 322 -7.98 -26.49 17.28
N ASN A 323 -6.76 -25.96 17.15
CA ASN A 323 -5.66 -26.59 16.43
C ASN A 323 -4.76 -27.32 17.44
N PRO A 324 -5.00 -28.61 17.73
CA PRO A 324 -4.21 -29.37 18.70
C PRO A 324 -2.83 -29.79 18.15
N TYR A 325 -2.68 -29.81 16.82
CA TYR A 325 -1.64 -30.56 16.12
C TYR A 325 -0.22 -30.02 16.34
N PHE A 326 -0.09 -28.70 16.53
CA PHE A 326 1.23 -28.04 16.59
C PHE A 326 1.55 -27.43 17.95
N THR A 327 0.90 -27.88 19.02
CA THR A 327 0.99 -27.21 20.33
C THR A 327 2.45 -27.14 20.82
N GLY A 328 2.99 -25.93 20.96
CA GLY A 328 4.37 -25.66 21.36
C GLY A 328 5.35 -25.52 20.20
N ASP A 329 4.95 -25.90 18.99
CA ASP A 329 5.80 -25.82 17.81
C ASP A 329 5.90 -24.39 17.30
N THR A 330 7.06 -24.09 16.74
CA THR A 330 7.36 -22.79 16.13
C THR A 330 7.89 -23.01 14.73
N GLU A 331 7.28 -22.32 13.77
CA GLU A 331 7.69 -22.37 12.38
C GLU A 331 7.95 -20.96 11.83
N ARG A 332 8.75 -20.90 10.75
CA ARG A 332 8.98 -19.66 10.01
C ARG A 332 7.99 -19.56 8.87
N CYS A 333 7.47 -18.36 8.67
CA CYS A 333 6.52 -18.04 7.62
C CYS A 333 6.95 -16.78 6.88
N LEU A 334 6.50 -16.70 5.63
CA LEU A 334 6.62 -15.58 4.71
C LEU A 334 5.22 -15.07 4.39
N ARG A 335 5.05 -13.76 4.49
CA ARG A 335 3.87 -13.04 4.02
C ARG A 335 4.32 -12.03 2.97
N LEU A 336 3.56 -11.96 1.88
CA LEU A 336 3.68 -10.92 0.87
C LEU A 336 2.39 -10.09 0.90
N GLY A 337 2.52 -8.82 1.26
CA GLY A 337 1.37 -7.95 1.55
C GLY A 337 0.49 -8.51 2.68
N SER A 338 -0.78 -8.77 2.39
CA SER A 338 -1.76 -9.29 3.35
C SER A 338 -1.92 -10.82 3.33
N ALA A 339 -1.16 -11.54 2.50
CA ALA A 339 -1.38 -12.98 2.32
C ALA A 339 -0.14 -13.78 2.72
N ILE A 340 -0.36 -14.82 3.54
CA ILE A 340 0.66 -15.83 3.81
C ILE A 340 1.00 -16.56 2.51
N GLN A 341 2.29 -16.66 2.20
CA GLN A 341 2.76 -17.27 0.94
C GLN A 341 3.48 -18.59 1.18
N MET A 342 4.18 -18.73 2.29
CA MET A 342 4.95 -19.94 2.57
C MET A 342 5.20 -20.09 4.08
N CYS A 343 5.06 -21.30 4.62
CA CYS A 343 5.61 -21.65 5.93
C CYS A 343 6.40 -22.96 5.86
N ASP A 344 7.29 -23.15 6.84
CA ASP A 344 8.14 -24.35 6.91
C ASP A 344 7.34 -25.67 6.86
N SER A 345 6.12 -25.70 7.42
CA SER A 345 5.30 -26.93 7.48
C SER A 345 4.69 -27.38 6.16
N TRP A 346 4.55 -26.51 5.16
CA TRP A 346 3.83 -26.83 3.92
C TRP A 346 4.47 -26.31 2.63
N ALA A 347 5.62 -25.63 2.72
CA ALA A 347 6.35 -25.10 1.58
C ALA A 347 6.59 -26.16 0.49
N ASP A 348 7.07 -27.35 0.87
CA ASP A 348 7.35 -28.43 -0.08
C ASP A 348 6.05 -29.00 -0.66
N SER A 349 5.06 -29.31 0.18
CA SER A 349 3.81 -29.95 -0.28
C SER A 349 2.98 -29.04 -1.18
N TYR A 350 3.02 -27.71 -0.98
CA TYR A 350 2.47 -26.75 -1.94
C TYR A 350 3.10 -26.93 -3.34
N HIS A 351 4.42 -26.96 -3.42
CA HIS A 351 5.14 -27.08 -4.70
C HIS A 351 5.04 -28.49 -5.30
N ASN A 352 4.92 -29.53 -4.48
CA ASN A 352 4.54 -30.86 -4.97
C ASN A 352 3.16 -30.83 -5.65
N GLY A 353 2.19 -30.13 -5.05
CA GLY A 353 0.87 -29.93 -5.63
C GLY A 353 0.91 -29.10 -6.93
N LEU A 354 1.60 -27.96 -6.92
CA LEU A 354 1.67 -27.05 -8.05
C LEU A 354 2.47 -27.62 -9.22
N VAL A 355 3.55 -28.37 -8.97
CA VAL A 355 4.51 -28.83 -9.98
C VAL A 355 4.45 -30.35 -10.17
N ASP A 356 4.70 -31.13 -9.12
CA ASP A 356 4.94 -32.57 -9.26
C ASP A 356 3.69 -33.37 -9.63
N VAL A 357 2.51 -32.92 -9.19
CA VAL A 357 1.25 -33.54 -9.60
C VAL A 357 0.99 -33.36 -11.10
N PRO A 358 0.96 -32.14 -11.68
CA PRO A 358 0.71 -31.97 -13.10
C PRO A 358 1.85 -32.48 -13.99
N MET A 359 3.10 -32.50 -13.52
CA MET A 359 4.21 -33.11 -14.26
C MET A 359 4.02 -34.61 -14.52
N SER A 360 3.15 -35.30 -13.76
CA SER A 360 2.77 -36.70 -14.05
C SER A 360 1.98 -36.89 -15.37
N MET A 361 1.52 -35.79 -15.99
CA MET A 361 0.75 -35.81 -17.23
C MET A 361 1.64 -35.67 -18.49
N PHE A 362 2.91 -35.32 -18.30
CA PHE A 362 3.85 -34.94 -19.37
C PHE A 362 5.08 -35.82 -19.37
N GLU A 363 5.75 -35.87 -20.52
CA GLU A 363 7.04 -36.54 -20.64
C GLU A 363 8.14 -35.72 -19.98
N ARG A 364 9.15 -36.40 -19.44
CA ARG A 364 10.34 -35.76 -18.87
C ARG A 364 11.32 -35.43 -19.99
N GLY A 365 12.03 -34.32 -19.86
CA GLY A 365 13.01 -33.87 -20.83
C GLY A 365 12.66 -32.52 -21.48
N PRO A 366 13.59 -31.98 -22.28
CA PRO A 366 13.58 -30.60 -22.72
C PRO A 366 12.45 -30.25 -23.70
N GLU A 367 11.82 -31.25 -24.32
CA GLU A 367 10.72 -31.05 -25.26
C GLU A 367 9.44 -30.58 -24.56
N THR A 368 9.27 -30.89 -23.27
CA THR A 368 8.17 -30.35 -22.47
C THR A 368 8.50 -28.91 -22.08
N LYS A 369 7.69 -27.96 -22.57
CA LYS A 369 7.85 -26.53 -22.28
C LYS A 369 6.90 -26.09 -21.18
N VAL A 370 7.45 -25.50 -20.12
CA VAL A 370 6.70 -25.01 -18.96
C VAL A 370 6.82 -23.49 -18.85
N LEU A 371 5.70 -22.81 -18.65
CA LEU A 371 5.67 -21.39 -18.25
C LEU A 371 5.30 -21.29 -16.77
N VAL A 372 6.12 -20.64 -15.98
CA VAL A 372 5.80 -20.25 -14.59
C VAL A 372 5.53 -18.75 -14.57
N VAL A 373 4.33 -18.34 -14.18
CA VAL A 373 3.98 -16.94 -13.93
C VAL A 373 4.03 -16.72 -12.42
N GLY A 374 4.97 -15.90 -11.96
CA GLY A 374 5.34 -15.71 -10.56
C GLY A 374 6.51 -16.59 -10.13
N GLY A 375 6.46 -17.10 -8.89
CA GLY A 375 7.46 -18.02 -8.34
C GLY A 375 8.82 -17.37 -8.06
N GLY A 376 8.87 -16.09 -7.71
CA GLY A 376 10.11 -15.36 -7.40
C GLY A 376 10.92 -15.90 -6.21
N ASP A 377 10.41 -16.88 -5.47
CA ASP A 377 11.12 -17.67 -4.46
C ASP A 377 11.98 -18.82 -5.03
N TRP A 378 11.83 -19.13 -6.32
CA TRP A 378 12.54 -20.15 -7.08
C TRP A 378 12.24 -21.62 -6.69
N VAL A 379 11.28 -21.87 -5.81
CA VAL A 379 10.99 -23.23 -5.33
C VAL A 379 10.26 -24.04 -6.40
N ALA A 380 9.30 -23.47 -7.12
CA ALA A 380 8.69 -24.13 -8.27
C ALA A 380 9.73 -24.59 -9.32
N ILE A 381 10.79 -23.79 -9.53
CA ILE A 381 11.89 -24.10 -10.45
C ILE A 381 12.74 -25.27 -9.93
N ASP A 382 12.97 -25.37 -8.61
CA ASP A 382 13.66 -26.51 -8.00
C ASP A 382 12.92 -27.84 -8.25
N HIS A 383 11.60 -27.82 -8.22
CA HIS A 383 10.80 -29.00 -8.54
C HIS A 383 10.86 -29.31 -10.05
N LEU A 384 10.72 -28.30 -10.91
CA LEU A 384 10.74 -28.51 -12.37
C LEU A 384 12.06 -29.09 -12.89
N ARG A 385 13.22 -28.66 -12.36
CA ARG A 385 14.52 -29.19 -12.81
C ARG A 385 14.69 -30.70 -12.60
N LYS A 386 13.96 -31.31 -11.65
CA LYS A 386 13.96 -32.76 -11.40
C LYS A 386 13.43 -33.56 -12.62
N TYR A 387 12.74 -32.89 -13.54
CA TYR A 387 12.15 -33.48 -14.74
C TYR A 387 12.86 -33.10 -16.05
N ASP A 388 13.98 -32.36 -15.98
CA ASP A 388 14.79 -31.99 -17.14
C ASP A 388 14.04 -31.17 -18.23
N VAL A 389 12.98 -30.46 -17.83
CA VAL A 389 12.10 -29.68 -18.74
C VAL A 389 12.65 -28.29 -19.05
N THR A 390 12.18 -27.68 -20.14
CA THR A 390 12.49 -26.29 -20.49
C THR A 390 11.51 -25.35 -19.80
N VAL A 391 12.02 -24.34 -19.09
CA VAL A 391 11.20 -23.46 -18.26
C VAL A 391 11.39 -22.00 -18.65
N ASP A 392 10.30 -21.34 -19.04
CA ASP A 392 10.21 -19.88 -19.02
C ASP A 392 9.59 -19.46 -17.68
N GLN A 393 10.27 -18.59 -16.94
CA GLN A 393 9.73 -17.97 -15.73
C GLN A 393 9.51 -16.48 -15.96
N VAL A 394 8.36 -15.97 -15.52
CA VAL A 394 8.01 -14.56 -15.61
C VAL A 394 7.53 -14.06 -14.27
N ASP A 395 8.25 -13.13 -13.67
CA ASP A 395 7.86 -12.48 -12.42
C ASP A 395 8.05 -10.96 -12.55
N LEU A 396 7.24 -10.22 -11.82
CA LEU A 396 7.18 -8.77 -11.85
C LEU A 396 8.28 -8.15 -10.97
N ASP A 397 8.66 -8.79 -9.87
CA ASP A 397 9.45 -8.20 -8.80
C ASP A 397 10.92 -8.66 -8.82
N ALA A 398 11.72 -7.99 -9.66
CA ALA A 398 13.16 -8.26 -9.76
C ALA A 398 13.91 -8.08 -8.43
N GLU A 399 13.44 -7.17 -7.58
CA GLU A 399 14.07 -6.90 -6.29
C GLU A 399 13.87 -8.09 -5.35
N PHE A 400 12.63 -8.59 -5.25
CA PHE A 400 12.32 -9.81 -4.50
C PHE A 400 13.11 -11.00 -5.04
N MET A 401 13.06 -11.25 -6.34
CA MET A 401 13.78 -12.38 -6.97
C MET A 401 15.28 -12.37 -6.73
N ASN A 402 15.92 -11.19 -6.72
CA ASN A 402 17.35 -11.10 -6.50
C ASN A 402 17.72 -11.33 -5.03
N ARG A 403 16.85 -10.93 -4.09
CA ARG A 403 17.05 -11.15 -2.66
C ARG A 403 16.91 -12.62 -2.30
N THR A 404 15.89 -13.30 -2.82
CA THR A 404 15.60 -14.71 -2.49
C THR A 404 16.77 -15.64 -2.78
N LYS A 405 17.60 -15.36 -3.81
CA LYS A 405 18.76 -16.17 -4.18
C LYS A 405 19.76 -16.43 -3.04
N ASN A 406 20.01 -15.42 -2.20
CA ASN A 406 21.05 -15.48 -1.17
C ASN A 406 20.46 -15.53 0.25
N ASP A 407 19.14 -15.62 0.35
CA ASP A 407 18.47 -15.52 1.63
C ASP A 407 18.44 -16.88 2.35
N PRO A 408 18.84 -16.96 3.64
CA PRO A 408 18.86 -18.22 4.39
C PRO A 408 17.50 -18.90 4.55
N PHE A 409 16.39 -18.14 4.47
CA PHE A 409 15.06 -18.72 4.54
C PHE A 409 14.72 -19.49 3.26
N PHE A 410 15.03 -18.90 2.09
CA PHE A 410 14.67 -19.40 0.76
C PHE A 410 15.65 -20.46 0.23
N SER A 411 16.95 -20.33 0.50
CA SER A 411 17.99 -21.28 0.06
C SER A 411 17.77 -22.73 0.48
N ARG A 412 16.99 -22.94 1.55
CA ARG A 412 16.56 -24.27 2.02
C ARG A 412 15.58 -24.98 1.09
N TRP A 413 14.93 -24.24 0.20
CA TRP A 413 13.87 -24.72 -0.67
C TRP A 413 14.30 -24.74 -2.13
N HIS A 414 14.93 -23.66 -2.62
CA HIS A 414 15.23 -23.55 -4.05
C HIS A 414 16.54 -24.21 -4.49
N HIS A 415 17.50 -24.48 -3.60
CA HIS A 415 18.76 -25.19 -3.92
C HIS A 415 19.45 -24.68 -5.21
N ASP A 416 19.62 -23.36 -5.29
CA ASP A 416 20.18 -22.63 -6.45
C ASP A 416 19.52 -22.96 -7.81
N SER A 417 18.22 -23.27 -7.82
CA SER A 417 17.45 -23.54 -9.05
C SER A 417 17.42 -22.38 -10.05
N TYR A 418 17.72 -21.15 -9.61
CA TYR A 418 17.92 -20.00 -10.50
C TYR A 418 19.13 -20.13 -11.43
N GLU A 419 20.02 -21.10 -11.21
CA GLU A 419 21.14 -21.46 -12.10
C GLU A 419 20.80 -22.62 -13.06
N TYR A 420 19.56 -23.10 -13.05
CA TYR A 420 19.15 -24.23 -13.87
C TYR A 420 19.36 -23.92 -15.37
N GLU A 421 20.10 -24.77 -16.07
CA GLU A 421 20.59 -24.51 -17.42
C GLU A 421 19.48 -24.35 -18.48
N ARG A 422 18.27 -24.86 -18.22
CA ARG A 422 17.10 -24.70 -19.11
C ARG A 422 16.05 -23.74 -18.56
N LEU A 423 16.45 -22.87 -17.64
CA LEU A 423 15.63 -21.77 -17.15
C LEU A 423 15.90 -20.50 -17.98
N ASN A 424 14.82 -19.87 -18.44
CA ASN A 424 14.84 -18.53 -19.01
C ASN A 424 13.94 -17.62 -18.20
N THR A 425 14.53 -16.69 -17.46
CA THR A 425 13.81 -15.77 -16.58
C THR A 425 13.59 -14.41 -17.24
N THR A 426 12.35 -13.95 -17.24
CA THR A 426 11.96 -12.62 -17.71
C THR A 426 11.37 -11.79 -16.57
N ILE A 427 11.94 -10.61 -16.33
CA ILE A 427 11.35 -9.63 -15.41
C ILE A 427 10.27 -8.84 -16.15
N ALA A 428 9.00 -9.19 -15.94
CA ALA A 428 7.87 -8.51 -16.55
C ALA A 428 6.55 -8.85 -15.83
N ASP A 429 5.54 -8.01 -16.06
CA ASP A 429 4.15 -8.38 -15.77
C ASP A 429 3.73 -9.59 -16.62
N GLY A 430 3.24 -10.65 -15.98
CA GLY A 430 2.87 -11.92 -16.64
C GLY A 430 1.82 -11.75 -17.74
N TYR A 431 0.87 -10.83 -17.59
CA TYR A 431 -0.11 -10.55 -18.64
C TYR A 431 0.52 -9.82 -19.84
N GLN A 432 1.45 -8.88 -19.60
CA GLN A 432 2.19 -8.22 -20.68
C GLN A 432 3.12 -9.19 -21.40
N TYR A 433 3.75 -10.13 -20.70
CA TYR A 433 4.56 -11.18 -21.31
C TYR A 433 3.75 -12.02 -22.29
N LEU A 434 2.58 -12.53 -21.84
CA LEU A 434 1.63 -13.28 -22.67
C LEU A 434 1.00 -12.48 -23.81
N ARG A 435 1.27 -11.19 -23.94
CA ARG A 435 0.85 -10.37 -25.09
C ARG A 435 1.97 -10.16 -26.11
N LYS A 436 3.22 -10.45 -25.73
CA LYS A 436 4.41 -10.20 -26.52
C LYS A 436 5.05 -11.49 -27.05
N THR A 437 4.98 -12.56 -26.28
CA THR A 437 5.53 -13.87 -26.70
C THR A 437 4.62 -14.53 -27.74
N ASP A 438 5.23 -15.28 -28.66
CA ASP A 438 4.53 -16.18 -29.59
C ASP A 438 4.70 -17.67 -29.18
N GLU A 439 5.40 -17.93 -28.06
CA GLU A 439 5.66 -19.28 -27.55
C GLU A 439 4.39 -20.00 -27.09
N ARG A 440 4.42 -21.33 -27.15
CA ARG A 440 3.36 -22.19 -26.60
C ARG A 440 3.94 -23.18 -25.62
N TYR A 441 3.15 -23.49 -24.60
CA TYR A 441 3.55 -24.29 -23.45
C TYR A 441 2.64 -25.50 -23.28
N ASP A 442 3.25 -26.61 -22.87
CA ASP A 442 2.54 -27.82 -22.48
C ASP A 442 1.95 -27.67 -21.08
N LEU A 443 2.66 -26.95 -20.21
CA LEU A 443 2.22 -26.67 -18.86
C LEU A 443 2.39 -25.19 -18.54
N VAL A 444 1.32 -24.54 -18.09
CA VAL A 444 1.39 -23.20 -17.52
C VAL A 444 1.05 -23.30 -16.04
N LEU A 445 1.96 -22.86 -15.18
CA LEU A 445 1.82 -22.80 -13.73
C LEU A 445 1.60 -21.34 -13.33
N LEU A 446 0.46 -21.07 -12.67
CA LEU A 446 0.21 -19.78 -12.04
C LEU A 446 0.59 -19.86 -10.57
N ASP A 447 1.75 -19.31 -10.26
CA ASP A 447 2.32 -19.17 -8.92
C ASP A 447 2.22 -17.71 -8.47
N ILE A 448 0.98 -17.23 -8.48
CA ILE A 448 0.62 -15.84 -8.19
C ILE A 448 -0.21 -15.78 -6.91
N PRO A 449 -0.13 -14.68 -6.14
CA PRO A 449 -0.93 -14.54 -4.93
C PRO A 449 -2.42 -14.50 -5.26
N GLY A 450 -3.23 -15.01 -4.33
CA GLY A 450 -4.68 -14.80 -4.35
C GLY A 450 -5.03 -13.31 -4.43
N ALA A 451 -6.09 -12.97 -5.16
CA ALA A 451 -6.51 -11.58 -5.28
C ALA A 451 -7.01 -11.04 -3.93
N THR A 452 -6.25 -10.11 -3.35
CA THR A 452 -6.60 -9.39 -2.11
C THR A 452 -6.76 -7.87 -2.32
N ASN A 453 -6.46 -7.38 -3.53
CA ASN A 453 -6.60 -5.97 -3.90
C ASN A 453 -6.89 -5.78 -5.39
N ASP A 454 -7.26 -4.56 -5.76
CA ASP A 454 -7.65 -4.15 -7.12
C ASP A 454 -6.56 -4.43 -8.17
N ASP A 455 -5.28 -4.30 -7.81
CA ASP A 455 -4.16 -4.48 -8.73
C ASP A 455 -4.05 -5.94 -9.23
N LEU A 456 -4.46 -6.90 -8.39
CA LEU A 456 -4.46 -8.32 -8.72
C LEU A 456 -5.66 -8.74 -9.58
N LEU A 457 -6.76 -7.99 -9.59
CA LEU A 457 -7.97 -8.35 -10.37
C LEU A 457 -7.70 -8.56 -11.85
N LYS A 458 -6.68 -7.88 -12.41
CA LYS A 458 -6.24 -8.05 -13.79
C LYS A 458 -5.77 -9.48 -14.08
N LEU A 459 -5.06 -10.13 -13.14
CA LEU A 459 -4.58 -11.51 -13.27
C LEU A 459 -5.70 -12.54 -13.07
N TYR A 460 -6.85 -12.11 -12.55
CA TYR A 460 -8.04 -12.94 -12.39
C TYR A 460 -9.13 -12.61 -13.42
N SER A 461 -8.75 -12.03 -14.56
CA SER A 461 -9.69 -11.55 -15.59
C SER A 461 -9.90 -12.55 -16.73
N LYS A 462 -11.05 -12.46 -17.40
CA LYS A 462 -11.33 -13.21 -18.63
C LYS A 462 -10.24 -12.99 -19.68
N GLU A 463 -9.73 -11.77 -19.79
CA GLU A 463 -8.71 -11.41 -20.77
C GLU A 463 -7.37 -12.10 -20.48
N PHE A 464 -6.95 -12.15 -19.21
CA PHE A 464 -5.72 -12.84 -18.80
C PHE A 464 -5.80 -14.34 -19.10
N TYR A 465 -6.82 -15.03 -18.59
CA TYR A 465 -7.04 -16.46 -18.85
C TYR A 465 -7.24 -16.74 -20.35
N GLY A 466 -7.88 -15.84 -21.08
CA GLY A 466 -8.01 -15.93 -22.53
C GLY A 466 -6.65 -15.86 -23.24
N SER A 467 -5.71 -15.06 -22.72
CA SER A 467 -4.33 -15.04 -23.22
C SER A 467 -3.59 -16.33 -22.87
N VAL A 468 -3.66 -16.80 -21.63
CA VAL A 468 -3.07 -18.09 -21.21
C VAL A 468 -3.53 -19.22 -22.15
N ARG A 469 -4.84 -19.34 -22.39
CA ARG A 469 -5.41 -20.37 -23.28
C ARG A 469 -4.82 -20.34 -24.69
N ARG A 470 -4.51 -19.17 -25.25
CA ARG A 470 -3.93 -19.04 -26.60
C ARG A 470 -2.47 -19.54 -26.68
N HIS A 471 -1.77 -19.54 -25.55
CA HIS A 471 -0.38 -19.98 -25.41
C HIS A 471 -0.27 -21.42 -24.92
N LEU A 472 -1.37 -22.16 -24.82
CA LEU A 472 -1.32 -23.61 -24.60
C LEU A 472 -1.07 -24.34 -25.93
N THR A 473 -0.31 -25.43 -25.87
CA THR A 473 -0.25 -26.43 -26.94
C THR A 473 -1.60 -27.18 -27.05
N SER A 474 -1.75 -28.06 -28.05
CA SER A 474 -3.01 -28.80 -28.26
C SER A 474 -3.38 -29.67 -27.06
N ASP A 475 -2.38 -30.23 -26.37
CA ASP A 475 -2.53 -31.05 -25.17
C ASP A 475 -2.17 -30.29 -23.88
N GLY A 476 -1.84 -29.00 -24.00
CA GLY A 476 -1.39 -28.21 -22.88
C GLY A 476 -2.48 -27.94 -21.85
N VAL A 477 -2.04 -27.70 -20.61
CA VAL A 477 -2.91 -27.43 -19.46
C VAL A 477 -2.42 -26.23 -18.65
N LEU A 478 -3.36 -25.63 -17.93
CA LEU A 478 -3.11 -24.58 -16.95
C LEU A 478 -3.28 -25.17 -15.55
N VAL A 479 -2.38 -24.85 -14.62
CA VAL A 479 -2.50 -25.19 -13.21
C VAL A 479 -2.48 -23.92 -12.38
N THR A 480 -3.38 -23.85 -11.42
CA THR A 480 -3.51 -22.69 -10.54
C THR A 480 -4.05 -23.15 -9.19
N TRP A 481 -3.57 -22.49 -8.13
CA TRP A 481 -4.32 -22.42 -6.88
C TRP A 481 -5.63 -21.66 -7.12
N THR A 482 -6.70 -22.01 -6.41
CA THR A 482 -7.97 -21.26 -6.50
C THR A 482 -8.86 -21.50 -5.29
N TYR A 483 -9.84 -20.61 -5.15
CA TYR A 483 -10.81 -20.56 -4.07
C TYR A 483 -11.62 -21.85 -3.95
N SER A 484 -11.62 -22.41 -2.75
CA SER A 484 -12.47 -23.55 -2.42
C SER A 484 -13.94 -23.15 -2.45
N ALA A 485 -14.79 -23.98 -3.07
CA ALA A 485 -16.24 -23.79 -3.06
C ALA A 485 -16.84 -23.83 -1.65
N ASP A 486 -16.16 -24.50 -0.70
CA ASP A 486 -16.63 -24.68 0.68
C ASP A 486 -16.24 -23.49 1.57
N SER A 487 -14.99 -23.01 1.45
CA SER A 487 -14.46 -21.93 2.28
C SER A 487 -14.73 -20.53 1.70
N TYR A 488 -14.78 -20.43 0.37
CA TYR A 488 -14.82 -19.17 -0.37
C TYR A 488 -15.85 -19.24 -1.50
N PRO A 489 -17.15 -19.49 -1.19
CA PRO A 489 -18.16 -19.82 -2.19
C PRO A 489 -18.38 -18.71 -3.23
N GLU A 490 -18.42 -17.44 -2.84
CA GLU A 490 -18.65 -16.34 -3.79
C GLU A 490 -17.43 -16.13 -4.71
N HIS A 491 -16.22 -16.10 -4.13
CA HIS A 491 -14.97 -16.02 -4.89
C HIS A 491 -14.83 -17.19 -5.87
N HIS A 492 -15.16 -18.41 -5.43
CA HIS A 492 -15.16 -19.60 -6.28
C HIS A 492 -16.10 -19.43 -7.48
N LYS A 493 -17.35 -18.99 -7.25
CA LYS A 493 -18.32 -18.79 -8.34
C LYS A 493 -17.85 -17.73 -9.34
N ALA A 494 -17.32 -16.61 -8.85
CA ALA A 494 -16.80 -15.53 -9.70
C ALA A 494 -15.60 -16.01 -10.53
N PHE A 495 -14.68 -16.73 -9.90
CA PHE A 495 -13.52 -17.32 -10.55
C PHE A 495 -13.89 -18.31 -11.65
N VAL A 496 -14.71 -19.33 -11.34
CA VAL A 496 -15.03 -20.40 -12.31
C VAL A 496 -15.87 -19.89 -13.47
N ASN A 497 -16.76 -18.91 -13.25
CA ASN A 497 -17.44 -18.22 -14.35
C ASN A 497 -16.44 -17.47 -15.24
N THR A 498 -15.42 -16.86 -14.65
CA THR A 498 -14.41 -16.07 -15.38
C THR A 498 -13.51 -16.97 -16.24
N VAL A 499 -12.95 -18.04 -15.68
CA VAL A 499 -12.14 -19.01 -16.46
C VAL A 499 -13.00 -19.74 -17.50
N GLY A 500 -14.26 -20.05 -17.17
CA GLY A 500 -15.24 -20.61 -18.11
C GLY A 500 -15.50 -19.68 -19.30
N ALA A 501 -15.69 -18.38 -19.04
CA ALA A 501 -15.87 -17.36 -20.07
C ALA A 501 -14.60 -17.13 -20.91
N ALA A 502 -13.42 -17.39 -20.36
CA ALA A 502 -12.14 -17.40 -21.09
C ALA A 502 -11.97 -18.64 -21.99
N GLY A 503 -12.83 -19.66 -21.81
CA GLY A 503 -12.94 -20.84 -22.65
C GLY A 503 -12.22 -22.08 -22.10
N PHE A 504 -11.92 -22.12 -20.80
CA PHE A 504 -11.58 -23.36 -20.09
C PHE A 504 -12.89 -24.10 -19.75
N THR A 505 -13.15 -25.23 -20.40
CA THR A 505 -14.42 -25.96 -20.24
C THR A 505 -14.30 -27.17 -19.33
N ARG A 506 -13.09 -27.61 -19.04
CA ARG A 506 -12.77 -28.76 -18.20
C ARG A 506 -11.85 -28.37 -17.06
N GLN A 507 -12.09 -28.98 -15.91
CA GLN A 507 -11.27 -28.86 -14.73
C GLN A 507 -11.00 -30.23 -14.09
N LEU A 508 -9.85 -30.35 -13.43
CA LEU A 508 -9.48 -31.48 -12.60
C LEU A 508 -9.02 -30.95 -11.24
N PRO A 509 -9.91 -30.92 -10.23
CA PRO A 509 -9.53 -30.50 -8.89
C PRO A 509 -8.78 -31.62 -8.15
N TYR A 510 -7.70 -31.26 -7.48
CA TYR A 510 -6.94 -32.17 -6.63
C TYR A 510 -6.35 -31.44 -5.42
N TRP A 511 -5.89 -32.22 -4.44
CA TRP A 511 -5.21 -31.71 -3.24
C TRP A 511 -3.75 -32.13 -3.25
N ALA A 512 -2.89 -31.26 -2.73
CA ALA A 512 -1.63 -31.65 -2.14
C ALA A 512 -1.89 -32.31 -0.78
N TRP A 513 -1.08 -33.31 -0.46
CA TRP A 513 -1.09 -34.08 0.77
C TRP A 513 0.27 -34.04 1.46
N GLU A 514 0.27 -33.98 2.78
CA GLU A 514 1.47 -34.10 3.62
C GLU A 514 1.05 -34.66 4.97
N ASP A 515 1.97 -35.34 5.65
CA ASP A 515 1.85 -35.68 7.08
C ASP A 515 2.42 -34.49 7.87
N ILE A 516 1.58 -33.48 8.11
CA ILE A 516 2.06 -32.15 8.53
C ILE A 516 2.52 -32.12 9.99
N ASP A 517 1.97 -33.00 10.84
CA ASP A 517 2.30 -33.12 12.26
C ASP A 517 3.13 -34.37 12.58
N SER A 518 3.50 -35.15 11.56
CA SER A 518 4.32 -36.36 11.68
C SER A 518 3.69 -37.43 12.57
N ASP A 519 2.36 -37.53 12.59
CA ASP A 519 1.60 -38.53 13.33
C ASP A 519 1.38 -39.85 12.55
N GLY A 520 1.76 -39.85 11.27
CA GLY A 520 1.64 -40.98 10.35
C GLY A 520 0.36 -40.97 9.50
N GLU A 521 -0.55 -40.04 9.74
CA GLU A 521 -1.70 -39.75 8.88
C GLU A 521 -1.34 -38.68 7.83
N THR A 522 -2.26 -38.41 6.90
CA THR A 522 -1.99 -37.49 5.79
C THR A 522 -3.12 -36.50 5.62
N GLU A 523 -2.79 -35.23 5.68
CA GLU A 523 -3.72 -34.12 5.66
C GLU A 523 -3.82 -33.51 4.26
N ARG A 524 -4.93 -32.84 4.01
CA ARG A 524 -5.05 -31.96 2.85
C ARG A 524 -4.33 -30.65 3.14
N ILE A 525 -3.41 -30.29 2.27
CA ILE A 525 -2.67 -29.03 2.37
C ILE A 525 -3.36 -27.97 1.53
N GLU A 526 -3.12 -27.98 0.23
CA GLU A 526 -3.64 -26.97 -0.68
C GLU A 526 -4.36 -27.59 -1.87
N ARG A 527 -5.36 -26.87 -2.37
CA ARG A 527 -6.20 -27.34 -3.48
C ARG A 527 -5.79 -26.64 -4.77
N PHE A 528 -5.52 -27.46 -5.79
CA PHE A 528 -5.16 -27.00 -7.12
C PHE A 528 -6.15 -27.49 -8.15
N TYR A 529 -6.21 -26.78 -9.27
CA TYR A 529 -7.06 -27.11 -10.39
C TYR A 529 -6.22 -27.15 -11.64
N VAL A 530 -6.26 -28.28 -12.34
CA VAL A 530 -5.83 -28.33 -13.74
C VAL A 530 -7.01 -27.87 -14.60
N LEU A 531 -6.80 -26.88 -15.45
CA LEU A 531 -7.79 -26.29 -16.34
C LEU A 531 -7.41 -26.53 -17.80
N ALA A 532 -8.39 -26.92 -18.62
CA ALA A 532 -8.19 -27.12 -20.05
C ALA A 532 -9.44 -26.71 -20.87
N PRO A 533 -9.27 -26.31 -22.14
CA PRO A 533 -10.38 -26.01 -23.06
C PRO A 533 -11.14 -27.26 -23.55
N GLY A 534 -10.74 -28.45 -23.09
CA GLY A 534 -11.33 -29.74 -23.40
C GLY A 534 -10.71 -30.83 -22.53
N ASP A 535 -11.14 -32.08 -22.70
CA ASP A 535 -10.56 -33.20 -21.95
C ASP A 535 -9.09 -33.41 -22.36
N ARG A 536 -8.27 -33.83 -21.40
CA ARG A 536 -6.84 -34.13 -21.58
C ARG A 536 -6.52 -35.49 -20.98
N ARG A 537 -5.26 -35.90 -21.08
CA ARG A 537 -4.75 -37.08 -20.37
C ARG A 537 -5.11 -36.96 -18.87
N PRO A 538 -5.52 -38.06 -18.20
CA PRO A 538 -5.71 -38.06 -16.76
C PRO A 538 -4.36 -37.95 -16.03
N LEU A 539 -4.39 -37.72 -14.71
CA LEU A 539 -3.17 -37.81 -13.89
C LEU A 539 -2.58 -39.22 -14.01
N GLY A 540 -1.31 -39.30 -14.38
CA GLY A 540 -0.62 -40.56 -14.60
C GLY A 540 -0.13 -41.14 -13.27
N VAL A 541 -0.74 -42.23 -12.81
CA VAL A 541 -0.23 -42.98 -11.64
C VAL A 541 0.78 -44.05 -12.07
N GLU A 542 0.67 -44.61 -13.29
CA GLU A 542 1.57 -45.67 -13.76
C GLU A 542 2.97 -45.16 -14.14
N ASN A 543 3.06 -43.91 -14.62
CA ASN A 543 4.31 -43.17 -14.88
C ASN A 543 4.41 -41.91 -13.99
N GLY A 544 3.81 -41.97 -12.80
CA GLY A 544 3.69 -40.82 -11.90
C GLY A 544 5.03 -40.31 -11.39
N THR A 545 5.03 -39.06 -10.93
CA THR A 545 6.13 -38.50 -10.16
C THR A 545 6.27 -39.24 -8.83
N ALA A 546 7.42 -39.11 -8.16
CA ALA A 546 7.64 -39.77 -6.88
C ALA A 546 6.55 -39.41 -5.85
N TYR A 547 6.09 -38.15 -5.88
CA TYR A 547 5.00 -37.66 -5.06
C TYR A 547 3.64 -38.28 -5.41
N VAL A 548 3.27 -38.29 -6.70
CA VAL A 548 2.01 -38.92 -7.15
C VAL A 548 1.98 -40.41 -6.82
N ASN A 549 3.12 -41.11 -6.93
CA ASN A 549 3.23 -42.52 -6.58
C ASN A 549 3.09 -42.75 -5.07
N ARG A 550 3.64 -41.87 -4.23
CA ARG A 550 3.48 -41.92 -2.77
C ARG A 550 2.01 -41.84 -2.36
N TYR A 551 1.22 -40.99 -3.02
CA TYR A 551 -0.20 -40.78 -2.75
C TYR A 551 -1.10 -41.37 -3.86
N ALA A 552 -0.69 -42.47 -4.50
CA ALA A 552 -1.35 -43.04 -5.67
C ALA A 552 -2.86 -43.26 -5.49
N ASP A 553 -3.27 -43.74 -4.31
CA ASP A 553 -4.68 -44.00 -3.99
C ASP A 553 -5.53 -42.72 -3.92
N ARG A 554 -4.91 -41.55 -3.69
CA ARG A 554 -5.61 -40.25 -3.68
C ARG A 554 -5.80 -39.66 -5.09
N TYR A 555 -4.99 -40.11 -6.06
CA TYR A 555 -4.97 -39.57 -7.42
C TYR A 555 -5.57 -40.51 -8.49
N ARG A 556 -5.59 -41.82 -8.26
CA ARG A 556 -6.04 -42.84 -9.25
C ARG A 556 -7.44 -42.58 -9.83
N ASP A 557 -8.38 -42.11 -9.02
CA ASP A 557 -9.78 -41.93 -9.42
C ASP A 557 -10.14 -40.50 -9.85
N ARG A 558 -9.15 -39.61 -10.01
CA ARG A 558 -9.39 -38.22 -10.40
C ARG A 558 -9.76 -38.17 -11.88
N ARG A 559 -10.90 -37.54 -12.18
CA ARG A 559 -11.48 -37.43 -13.53
C ARG A 559 -11.75 -35.98 -13.87
N TRP A 560 -11.54 -35.64 -15.15
CA TRP A 560 -11.93 -34.36 -15.69
C TRP A 560 -13.44 -34.13 -15.52
N GLN A 561 -13.79 -32.92 -15.08
CA GLN A 561 -15.16 -32.48 -14.85
C GLN A 561 -15.43 -31.23 -15.68
N PRO A 562 -16.68 -30.96 -16.12
CA PRO A 562 -17.03 -29.65 -16.65
C PRO A 562 -16.73 -28.54 -15.64
N VAL A 563 -16.22 -27.41 -16.10
CA VAL A 563 -16.17 -26.18 -15.29
C VAL A 563 -17.61 -25.74 -15.00
N PRO A 564 -18.01 -25.55 -13.73
CA PRO A 564 -19.37 -25.17 -13.38
C PRO A 564 -19.68 -23.75 -13.86
N HIS A 565 -20.97 -23.50 -14.11
CA HIS A 565 -21.47 -22.18 -14.44
C HIS A 565 -22.58 -21.76 -13.47
N TYR A 566 -22.38 -20.62 -12.82
CA TYR A 566 -23.31 -20.07 -11.84
C TYR A 566 -24.09 -18.89 -12.45
N ARG A 567 -25.41 -19.04 -12.55
CA ARG A 567 -26.29 -17.99 -13.08
C ARG A 567 -26.32 -16.79 -12.13
N GLY A 568 -26.31 -15.58 -12.69
CA GLY A 568 -26.36 -14.33 -11.93
C GLY A 568 -25.02 -13.86 -11.37
N VAL A 569 -23.95 -14.66 -11.50
CA VAL A 569 -22.60 -14.27 -11.06
C VAL A 569 -21.83 -13.65 -12.22
N ARG A 570 -21.34 -12.42 -12.02
CA ARG A 570 -20.64 -11.66 -13.07
C ARG A 570 -19.25 -12.22 -13.32
N VAL A 571 -18.82 -12.16 -14.58
CA VAL A 571 -17.44 -12.44 -14.98
C VAL A 571 -16.57 -11.24 -14.65
N ASN A 572 -15.39 -11.49 -14.09
CA ASN A 572 -14.38 -10.46 -13.92
C ASN A 572 -13.70 -10.15 -15.26
N THR A 573 -13.68 -8.87 -15.62
CA THR A 573 -13.00 -8.39 -16.83
C THR A 573 -12.20 -7.14 -16.48
N ILE A 574 -11.17 -6.83 -17.27
CA ILE A 574 -10.35 -5.63 -17.04
C ILE A 574 -11.18 -4.34 -17.02
N PHE A 575 -12.25 -4.26 -17.81
CA PHE A 575 -13.09 -3.06 -17.93
C PHE A 575 -14.29 -3.05 -16.97
N HIS A 576 -14.64 -4.20 -16.42
CA HIS A 576 -15.70 -4.38 -15.43
C HIS A 576 -15.18 -5.34 -14.35
N PRO A 577 -14.41 -4.82 -13.38
CA PRO A 577 -13.88 -5.63 -12.29
C PRO A 577 -15.03 -6.26 -11.49
N ASN A 578 -14.88 -7.53 -11.14
CA ASN A 578 -15.76 -8.19 -10.19
C ASN A 578 -15.04 -8.33 -8.84
N TYR A 579 -15.40 -7.46 -7.91
CA TYR A 579 -14.86 -7.43 -6.54
C TYR A 579 -15.20 -8.67 -5.72
N ASP A 580 -16.17 -9.50 -6.15
CA ASP A 580 -16.43 -10.81 -5.53
C ASP A 580 -15.23 -11.77 -5.65
N ILE A 581 -14.21 -11.44 -6.45
CA ILE A 581 -12.95 -12.21 -6.53
C ILE A 581 -12.00 -11.87 -5.36
N LEU A 582 -12.08 -10.66 -4.79
CA LEU A 582 -11.17 -10.25 -3.72
C LEU A 582 -11.48 -10.99 -2.43
N ILE A 583 -10.47 -11.61 -1.81
CA ILE A 583 -10.59 -12.15 -0.45
C ILE A 583 -10.37 -10.99 0.53
N ASP A 584 -11.31 -10.81 1.45
CA ASP A 584 -11.07 -10.07 2.70
C ASP A 584 -10.14 -10.92 3.59
N THR A 585 -8.86 -10.54 3.63
CA THR A 585 -7.84 -11.17 4.49
C THR A 585 -7.74 -10.48 5.84
#